data_AF-A0A537SFB4-F1
#
_entry.id   AF-A0A537SFB4-F1
#
_cell.length_a   1.000
_cell.length_b   1.000
_cell.length_c   1.000
_cell.angle_alpha   90.00
_cell.angle_beta   90.00
_cell.angle_gamma   90.00
#
_symmetry.space_group_name_H-M   'P 1'
#
loop_
_entity.id
_entity.type
_entity.pdbx_description
1 polymer ?
#
loop_
_entity_poly.entity_id
_entity_poly.type
_entity_poly.pdbx_seq_one_letter_code
_entity_poly.pdbx_strand_id
1 'polypeptide(L)'
;MTNANSPASDDRIPVIVGVGEITDRPADLKSGLEPLALLEQALKRAEQDSGGKLLGGIQSLDVVNFLSWRYRDPEIRLSEKLGIRPKHAYYGPVGGESPIRYLHEAAQRIARGECSVAAVCGAEAQSTATKAQRAGVELPWTPFAHDVPEPKRGAAFQKPMAVKLGVFRPVTVYPFYEAATSAHWGQTPREAMAESGQLWSTYSNVASQNPNAWLKRRVTSEEITTPSADNRLIAWPYTKLMVANPTVNMGAAVLITSLAKARAAGIAEDRLIYVWGGASAEEQRDYLIRDQFIQSHPQNAVLEAVMDLVGGDGKAFDAIELYSCFPCVPKMARRTLGLGADVQPTVTGGLTFFGAPLNT
;
A
#
# COMPACT_ATOMS: atom_id res chain seq x y z
N MET A 1 -44.33 3.57 -2.70
CA MET A 1 -43.90 2.63 -3.76
C MET A 1 -42.38 2.71 -3.80
N THR A 2 -41.73 1.87 -3.02
CA THR A 2 -40.27 1.76 -2.96
C THR A 2 -39.78 1.09 -4.24
N ASN A 3 -38.94 1.79 -5.00
CA ASN A 3 -38.23 1.22 -6.15
C ASN A 3 -37.55 -0.09 -5.69
N ALA A 4 -38.05 -1.22 -6.19
CA ALA A 4 -37.29 -2.45 -6.16
C ALA A 4 -36.02 -2.19 -6.97
N ASN A 5 -34.86 -2.23 -6.32
CA ASN A 5 -33.57 -2.22 -7.01
C ASN A 5 -33.58 -3.38 -8.01
N SER A 6 -33.69 -3.08 -9.30
CA SER A 6 -33.34 -4.05 -10.33
C SER A 6 -31.92 -4.55 -10.03
N PRO A 7 -31.66 -5.86 -10.08
CA PRO A 7 -30.32 -6.38 -9.86
C PRO A 7 -29.35 -5.66 -10.80
N ALA A 8 -28.19 -5.24 -10.26
CA ALA A 8 -27.18 -4.59 -11.08
C ALA A 8 -26.80 -5.52 -12.24
N SER A 9 -26.78 -4.99 -13.46
CA SER A 9 -26.31 -5.75 -14.63
C SER A 9 -24.88 -6.25 -14.36
N ASP A 10 -24.54 -7.45 -14.83
CA ASP A 10 -23.18 -8.00 -14.78
C ASP A 10 -22.14 -7.05 -15.41
N ASP A 11 -22.56 -6.20 -16.35
CA ASP A 11 -21.71 -5.15 -16.94
C ASP A 11 -21.25 -4.08 -15.94
N ARG A 12 -21.92 -4.00 -14.78
CA ARG A 12 -21.72 -2.98 -13.75
C ARG A 12 -21.28 -3.56 -12.42
N ILE A 13 -20.99 -4.86 -12.34
CA ILE A 13 -20.48 -5.48 -11.11
C ILE A 13 -18.95 -5.56 -11.21
N PRO A 14 -18.18 -4.78 -10.44
CA PRO A 14 -16.73 -4.86 -10.44
C PRO A 14 -16.23 -6.11 -9.70
N VAL A 15 -15.35 -6.85 -10.37
CA VAL A 15 -14.67 -8.03 -9.81
C VAL A 15 -13.17 -7.90 -10.03
N ILE A 16 -12.37 -8.14 -8.99
CA ILE A 16 -10.94 -8.38 -9.12
C ILE A 16 -10.78 -9.78 -9.72
N VAL A 17 -9.99 -9.87 -10.77
CA VAL A 17 -9.82 -11.10 -11.55
C VAL A 17 -8.40 -11.62 -11.59
N GLY A 18 -7.42 -10.79 -11.23
CA GLY A 18 -6.03 -11.21 -11.22
C GLY A 18 -5.14 -10.27 -10.43
N VAL A 19 -4.19 -10.84 -9.71
CA VAL A 19 -3.18 -10.12 -8.93
C VAL A 19 -1.80 -10.58 -9.36
N GLY A 20 -0.89 -9.64 -9.53
CA GLY A 20 0.49 -9.92 -9.90
C GLY A 20 1.45 -9.20 -8.99
N GLU A 21 2.28 -9.96 -8.29
CA GLU A 21 3.35 -9.43 -7.44
C GLU A 21 4.72 -9.82 -8.00
N ILE A 22 5.70 -8.95 -7.80
CA ILE A 22 7.09 -9.22 -8.15
C ILE A 22 8.03 -8.66 -7.07
N THR A 23 9.06 -9.43 -6.77
CA THR A 23 10.19 -9.00 -5.94
C THR A 23 11.49 -9.27 -6.66
N ASP A 24 12.31 -8.23 -6.81
CA ASP A 24 13.58 -8.30 -7.53
C ASP A 24 14.76 -8.20 -6.55
N ARG A 25 15.67 -9.17 -6.61
CA ARG A 25 16.89 -9.23 -5.76
C ARG A 25 18.09 -9.51 -6.65
N PRO A 26 18.53 -8.52 -7.44
CA PRO A 26 19.52 -8.76 -8.47
C PRO A 26 20.89 -8.99 -7.80
N ALA A 27 21.63 -10.00 -8.29
CA ALA A 27 22.99 -10.28 -7.82
C ALA A 27 23.98 -9.22 -8.34
N ASP A 28 23.74 -8.71 -9.55
CA ASP A 28 24.45 -7.59 -10.17
C ASP A 28 23.55 -6.35 -10.22
N LEU A 29 24.07 -5.18 -9.88
CA LEU A 29 23.25 -3.95 -9.84
C LEU A 29 22.70 -3.58 -11.21
N LYS A 30 23.45 -3.84 -12.29
CA LYS A 30 23.03 -3.50 -13.65
C LYS A 30 21.91 -4.39 -14.19
N SER A 31 21.69 -5.56 -13.58
CA SER A 31 20.56 -6.44 -13.94
C SER A 31 19.29 -6.14 -13.14
N GLY A 32 19.36 -5.24 -12.16
CA GLY A 32 18.19 -4.80 -11.40
C GLY A 32 17.16 -4.13 -12.29
N LEU A 33 15.90 -4.49 -12.11
CA LEU A 33 14.81 -3.96 -12.92
C LEU A 33 14.48 -2.53 -12.49
N GLU A 34 14.25 -1.67 -13.49
CA GLU A 34 13.70 -0.34 -13.22
C GLU A 34 12.23 -0.42 -12.77
N PRO A 35 11.70 0.56 -12.02
CA PRO A 35 10.31 0.53 -11.56
C PRO A 35 9.27 0.31 -12.66
N LEU A 36 9.43 0.92 -13.84
CA LEU A 36 8.52 0.73 -14.96
C LEU A 36 8.53 -0.71 -15.51
N ALA A 37 9.69 -1.39 -15.47
CA ALA A 37 9.81 -2.79 -15.88
C ALA A 37 9.20 -3.74 -14.83
N LEU A 38 9.32 -3.41 -13.54
CA LEU A 38 8.63 -4.13 -12.47
C LEU A 38 7.11 -4.07 -12.64
N LEU A 39 6.56 -2.88 -12.98
CA LEU A 39 5.14 -2.72 -13.30
C LEU A 39 4.68 -3.61 -14.45
N GLU A 40 5.41 -3.59 -15.57
CA GLU A 40 5.09 -4.39 -16.74
C GLU A 40 5.03 -5.88 -16.40
N GLN A 41 5.99 -6.37 -15.58
CA GLN A 41 5.99 -7.76 -15.13
C GLN A 41 4.85 -8.06 -14.14
N ALA A 42 4.53 -7.15 -13.23
CA ALA A 42 3.41 -7.30 -12.31
C ALA A 42 2.08 -7.42 -13.08
N LEU A 43 1.86 -6.58 -14.10
CA LEU A 43 0.66 -6.66 -14.96
C LEU A 43 0.59 -7.98 -15.74
N LYS A 44 1.71 -8.45 -16.30
CA LYS A 44 1.78 -9.75 -16.97
C LYS A 44 1.47 -10.91 -16.03
N ARG A 45 1.95 -10.85 -14.78
CA ARG A 45 1.64 -11.83 -13.73
C ARG A 45 0.17 -11.78 -13.33
N ALA A 46 -0.42 -10.58 -13.23
CA ALA A 46 -1.84 -10.42 -12.94
C ALA A 46 -2.74 -10.99 -14.06
N GLU A 47 -2.35 -10.81 -15.32
CA GLU A 47 -3.07 -11.44 -16.45
C GLU A 47 -2.93 -12.97 -16.40
N GLN A 48 -1.71 -13.48 -16.16
CA GLN A 48 -1.48 -14.91 -16.00
C GLN A 48 -2.30 -15.48 -14.84
N ASP A 49 -2.34 -14.78 -13.71
CA ASP A 49 -3.17 -15.14 -12.57
C ASP A 49 -4.64 -15.16 -12.97
N SER A 50 -5.15 -14.18 -13.73
CA SER A 50 -6.56 -14.22 -14.16
C SER A 50 -6.94 -15.44 -15.01
N GLY A 51 -5.98 -16.08 -15.69
CA GLY A 51 -6.24 -17.13 -16.67
C GLY A 51 -6.88 -16.64 -17.97
N GLY A 52 -7.13 -15.33 -18.10
CA GLY A 52 -7.68 -14.69 -19.28
C GLY A 52 -6.65 -13.89 -20.09
N LYS A 53 -7.11 -13.24 -21.17
CA LYS A 53 -6.34 -12.24 -21.94
C LYS A 53 -7.00 -10.88 -21.80
N LEU A 54 -6.48 -10.05 -20.89
CA LEU A 54 -7.10 -8.82 -20.43
C LEU A 54 -6.26 -7.57 -20.69
N LEU A 55 -4.93 -7.68 -20.79
CA LEU A 55 -4.05 -6.51 -20.89
C LEU A 55 -4.39 -5.64 -22.10
N GLY A 56 -4.59 -6.26 -23.27
CA GLY A 56 -4.97 -5.53 -24.49
C GLY A 56 -6.34 -4.85 -24.42
N GLY A 57 -7.17 -5.20 -23.42
CA GLY A 57 -8.50 -4.62 -23.20
C GLY A 57 -8.54 -3.51 -22.14
N ILE A 58 -7.41 -3.16 -21.50
CA ILE A 58 -7.37 -2.15 -20.44
C ILE A 58 -7.86 -0.79 -20.97
N GLN A 59 -8.91 -0.27 -20.34
CA GLN A 59 -9.54 1.02 -20.66
C GLN A 59 -9.28 2.08 -19.59
N SER A 60 -8.90 1.64 -18.38
CA SER A 60 -8.55 2.48 -17.23
C SER A 60 -7.24 1.98 -16.64
N LEU A 61 -6.23 2.83 -16.55
CA LEU A 61 -4.92 2.53 -15.99
C LEU A 61 -4.59 3.58 -14.91
N ASP A 62 -4.36 3.12 -13.69
CA ASP A 62 -3.96 3.95 -12.56
C ASP A 62 -2.59 3.50 -12.06
N VAL A 63 -1.62 4.40 -12.17
CA VAL A 63 -0.23 4.18 -11.80
C VAL A 63 0.08 4.93 -10.51
N VAL A 64 0.51 4.20 -9.48
CA VAL A 64 0.96 4.76 -8.21
C VAL A 64 2.25 5.55 -8.41
N ASN A 65 2.36 6.70 -7.73
CA ASN A 65 3.49 7.62 -7.90
C ASN A 65 4.84 6.94 -7.60
N PHE A 66 5.83 7.11 -8.47
CA PHE A 66 7.19 6.60 -8.26
C PHE A 66 8.03 7.54 -7.40
N LEU A 67 8.71 6.98 -6.41
CA LEU A 67 9.58 7.72 -5.49
C LEU A 67 11.05 7.30 -5.56
N SER A 68 11.37 6.08 -6.04
CA SER A 68 12.75 5.61 -6.21
C SER A 68 13.41 6.07 -7.52
N TRP A 69 12.60 6.38 -8.55
CA TRP A 69 13.08 6.88 -9.84
C TRP A 69 12.02 7.78 -10.49
N ARG A 70 12.44 8.87 -11.15
CA ARG A 70 11.51 9.85 -11.73
C ARG A 70 11.38 9.67 -13.23
N TYR A 71 10.13 9.56 -13.68
CA TYR A 71 9.76 9.37 -15.08
C TYR A 71 8.95 10.56 -15.58
N ARG A 72 9.07 10.83 -16.88
CA ARG A 72 8.12 11.65 -17.63
C ARG A 72 7.00 10.75 -18.13
N ASP A 73 5.77 11.10 -17.76
CA ASP A 73 4.50 10.49 -18.19
C ASP A 73 4.54 8.95 -18.18
N PRO A 74 4.83 8.33 -17.02
CA PRO A 74 5.02 6.88 -16.94
C PRO A 74 3.80 6.06 -17.36
N GLU A 75 2.58 6.58 -17.15
CA GLU A 75 1.33 5.98 -17.57
C GLU A 75 1.21 5.90 -19.10
N ILE A 76 1.75 6.88 -19.82
CA ILE A 76 1.82 6.88 -21.29
C ILE A 76 2.85 5.83 -21.73
N ARG A 77 4.05 5.85 -21.15
CA ARG A 77 5.12 4.88 -21.49
C ARG A 77 4.70 3.44 -21.22
N LEU A 78 4.00 3.20 -20.11
CA LEU A 78 3.46 1.90 -19.77
C LEU A 78 2.40 1.47 -20.79
N SER A 79 1.51 2.39 -21.18
CA SER A 79 0.50 2.13 -22.22
C SER A 79 1.14 1.76 -23.56
N GLU A 80 2.20 2.46 -23.98
CA GLU A 80 2.95 2.16 -25.19
C GLU A 80 3.60 0.77 -25.15
N LYS A 81 4.25 0.42 -24.02
CA LYS A 81 4.86 -0.90 -23.80
C LYS A 81 3.84 -2.04 -23.88
N LEU A 82 2.63 -1.80 -23.41
CA LEU A 82 1.53 -2.77 -23.43
C LEU A 82 0.75 -2.75 -24.77
N GLY A 83 1.02 -1.79 -25.66
CA GLY A 83 0.30 -1.63 -26.92
C GLY A 83 -1.17 -1.19 -26.74
N ILE A 84 -1.48 -0.48 -25.66
CA ILE A 84 -2.84 -0.04 -25.32
C ILE A 84 -3.00 1.49 -25.41
N ARG A 85 -4.25 1.92 -25.50
CA ARG A 85 -4.65 3.35 -25.45
C ARG A 85 -5.87 3.50 -24.54
N PRO A 86 -5.68 3.39 -23.21
CA PRO A 86 -6.79 3.48 -22.28
C PRO A 86 -7.44 4.88 -22.36
N LYS A 87 -8.75 4.94 -22.13
CA LYS A 87 -9.49 6.21 -22.07
C LYS A 87 -9.10 7.03 -20.84
N HIS A 88 -8.76 6.32 -19.76
CA HIS A 88 -8.25 6.88 -18.51
C HIS A 88 -6.85 6.34 -18.27
N ALA A 89 -5.84 7.21 -18.28
CA ALA A 89 -4.48 6.92 -17.84
C ALA A 89 -4.11 7.95 -16.79
N TYR A 90 -3.82 7.50 -15.58
CA TYR A 90 -3.62 8.38 -14.44
C TYR A 90 -2.35 8.05 -13.68
N TYR A 91 -1.48 9.05 -13.55
CA TYR A 91 -0.32 9.02 -12.67
C TYR A 91 -0.50 10.08 -11.60
N GLY A 92 -0.93 9.64 -10.41
CA GLY A 92 -1.40 10.54 -9.37
C GLY A 92 -0.34 11.02 -8.38
N PRO A 93 -0.74 11.80 -7.36
CA PRO A 93 0.17 12.28 -6.32
C PRO A 93 0.63 11.15 -5.39
N VAL A 94 1.68 11.45 -4.62
CA VAL A 94 2.17 10.57 -3.55
C VAL A 94 1.12 10.45 -2.43
N GLY A 95 0.83 9.22 -2.05
CA GLY A 95 -0.02 8.83 -0.93
C GLY A 95 0.02 7.32 -0.70
N GLY A 96 0.25 6.87 0.53
CA GLY A 96 0.29 5.43 0.85
C GLY A 96 -1.08 4.76 0.78
N GLU A 97 -2.15 5.54 0.81
CA GLU A 97 -3.53 5.12 0.59
C GLU A 97 -3.89 4.95 -0.89
N SER A 98 -3.06 5.51 -1.79
CA SER A 98 -3.37 5.59 -3.21
C SER A 98 -3.65 4.25 -3.90
N PRO A 99 -2.97 3.12 -3.60
CA PRO A 99 -3.29 1.84 -4.24
C PRO A 99 -4.73 1.39 -3.98
N ILE A 100 -5.19 1.48 -2.72
CA ILE A 100 -6.55 1.10 -2.33
C ILE A 100 -7.59 2.11 -2.85
N ARG A 101 -7.25 3.41 -2.83
CA ARG A 101 -8.11 4.44 -3.39
C ARG A 101 -8.32 4.25 -4.90
N TYR A 102 -7.25 3.99 -5.66
CA TYR A 102 -7.35 3.72 -7.10
C TYR A 102 -8.11 2.44 -7.40
N LEU A 103 -7.94 1.39 -6.57
CA LEU A 103 -8.75 0.17 -6.68
C LEU A 103 -10.24 0.47 -6.53
N HIS A 104 -10.60 1.25 -5.51
CA HIS A 104 -11.98 1.67 -5.27
C HIS A 104 -12.51 2.55 -6.41
N GLU A 105 -11.76 3.56 -6.85
CA GLU A 105 -12.13 4.43 -7.97
C GLU A 105 -12.31 3.65 -9.29
N ALA A 106 -11.43 2.68 -9.57
CA ALA A 106 -11.55 1.80 -10.73
C ALA A 106 -12.81 0.92 -10.67
N ALA A 107 -13.12 0.35 -9.49
CA ALA A 107 -14.35 -0.40 -9.28
C ALA A 107 -15.60 0.48 -9.50
N GLN A 108 -15.57 1.73 -9.01
CA GLN A 108 -16.65 2.69 -9.26
C GLN A 108 -16.79 3.06 -10.74
N ARG A 109 -15.69 3.21 -11.49
CA ARG A 109 -15.74 3.45 -12.95
C ARG A 109 -16.46 2.31 -13.68
N ILE A 110 -16.18 1.05 -13.30
CA ILE A 110 -16.89 -0.13 -13.83
C ILE A 110 -18.36 -0.11 -13.45
N ALA A 111 -18.68 0.19 -12.18
CA ALA A 111 -20.06 0.28 -11.73
C ALA A 111 -20.89 1.36 -12.45
N ARG A 112 -20.24 2.46 -12.86
CA ARG A 112 -20.83 3.52 -13.69
C ARG A 112 -20.87 3.19 -15.19
N GLY A 113 -20.27 2.08 -15.62
CA GLY A 113 -20.20 1.66 -17.03
C GLY A 113 -19.19 2.45 -17.87
N GLU A 114 -18.21 3.10 -17.24
CA GLU A 114 -17.20 3.93 -17.91
C GLU A 114 -16.08 3.08 -18.54
N CYS A 115 -15.81 1.91 -17.96
CA CYS A 115 -14.90 0.90 -18.47
C CYS A 115 -15.34 -0.52 -18.09
N SER A 116 -14.75 -1.52 -18.75
CA SER A 116 -15.00 -2.95 -18.51
C SER A 116 -13.75 -3.71 -18.05
N VAL A 117 -12.56 -3.12 -18.25
CA VAL A 117 -11.27 -3.63 -17.77
C VAL A 117 -10.45 -2.45 -17.27
N ALA A 118 -9.99 -2.56 -16.03
CA ALA A 118 -9.16 -1.58 -15.35
C ALA A 118 -7.92 -2.26 -14.74
N ALA A 119 -6.83 -1.50 -14.62
CA ALA A 119 -5.61 -1.94 -13.98
C ALA A 119 -5.12 -0.87 -13.00
N VAL A 120 -4.77 -1.30 -11.79
CA VAL A 120 -4.11 -0.48 -10.79
C VAL A 120 -2.75 -1.09 -10.51
N CYS A 121 -1.69 -0.30 -10.56
CA CYS A 121 -0.35 -0.85 -10.40
C CYS A 121 0.65 0.16 -9.82
N GLY A 122 1.62 -0.35 -9.05
CA GLY A 122 2.73 0.42 -8.49
C GLY A 122 4.01 -0.42 -8.40
N ALA A 123 5.17 0.24 -8.40
CA ALA A 123 6.44 -0.43 -8.17
C ALA A 123 7.52 0.54 -7.68
N GLU A 124 8.50 0.00 -6.96
CA GLU A 124 9.70 0.73 -6.56
C GLU A 124 10.95 -0.15 -6.69
N ALA A 125 12.10 0.47 -6.96
CA ALA A 125 13.41 -0.18 -7.08
C ALA A 125 14.46 0.51 -6.18
N GLN A 126 14.04 0.95 -5.00
CA GLN A 126 14.84 1.76 -4.08
C GLN A 126 16.12 1.05 -3.63
N SER A 127 16.08 -0.28 -3.45
CA SER A 127 17.28 -1.06 -3.08
C SER A 127 18.35 -0.96 -4.15
N THR A 128 18.02 -1.20 -5.43
CA THR A 128 18.99 -1.08 -6.53
C THR A 128 19.45 0.36 -6.71
N ALA A 129 18.53 1.32 -6.75
CA ALA A 129 18.86 2.74 -6.95
C ALA A 129 19.86 3.25 -5.89
N THR A 130 19.61 2.93 -4.62
CA THR A 130 20.47 3.37 -3.50
C THR A 130 21.85 2.70 -3.55
N LYS A 131 21.91 1.39 -3.86
CA LYS A 131 23.19 0.67 -3.96
C LYS A 131 24.02 1.17 -5.14
N ALA A 132 23.41 1.41 -6.28
CA ALA A 132 24.07 1.93 -7.47
C ALA A 132 24.64 3.34 -7.22
N GLN A 133 23.85 4.23 -6.61
CA GLN A 133 24.31 5.57 -6.22
C GLN A 133 25.53 5.50 -5.30
N ARG A 134 25.50 4.65 -4.27
CA ARG A 134 26.63 4.47 -3.33
C ARG A 134 27.87 3.89 -3.99
N ALA A 135 27.70 3.02 -4.98
CA ALA A 135 28.78 2.37 -5.71
C ALA A 135 29.30 3.20 -6.90
N GLY A 136 28.66 4.34 -7.22
CA GLY A 136 28.98 5.11 -8.43
C GLY A 136 28.70 4.36 -9.73
N VAL A 137 27.74 3.42 -9.72
CA VAL A 137 27.37 2.60 -10.88
C VAL A 137 26.22 3.26 -11.62
N GLU A 138 26.39 3.48 -12.92
CA GLU A 138 25.30 3.88 -13.80
C GLU A 138 24.40 2.68 -14.11
N LEU A 139 23.10 2.84 -13.90
CA LEU A 139 22.08 1.84 -14.17
C LEU A 139 21.61 1.95 -15.62
N PRO A 140 21.41 0.83 -16.35
CA PRO A 140 20.87 0.84 -17.70
C PRO A 140 19.34 1.04 -17.69
N TRP A 141 18.86 1.98 -16.88
CA TRP A 141 17.45 2.32 -16.74
C TRP A 141 17.08 3.44 -17.70
N THR A 142 15.77 3.68 -17.85
CA THR A 142 15.32 4.93 -18.48
C THR A 142 15.97 6.11 -17.76
N PRO A 143 16.53 7.10 -18.49
CA PRO A 143 17.17 8.25 -17.85
C PRO A 143 16.25 8.95 -16.84
N PHE A 144 16.82 9.34 -15.70
CA PHE A 144 16.10 10.06 -14.67
C PHE A 144 15.57 11.38 -15.24
N ALA A 145 14.25 11.57 -15.23
CA ALA A 145 13.65 12.77 -15.79
C ALA A 145 14.02 13.98 -14.91
N HIS A 146 14.68 14.99 -15.47
CA HIS A 146 15.04 16.23 -14.77
C HIS A 146 14.06 17.38 -15.04
N ASP A 147 13.22 17.20 -16.05
CA ASP A 147 12.34 18.16 -16.71
C ASP A 147 10.86 18.03 -16.28
N VAL A 148 10.62 17.29 -15.19
CA VAL A 148 9.31 17.12 -14.56
C VAL A 148 9.39 17.47 -13.07
N PRO A 149 8.30 17.97 -12.45
CA PRO A 149 8.30 18.32 -11.03
C PRO A 149 8.70 17.16 -10.13
N GLU A 150 9.43 17.43 -9.04
CA GLU A 150 9.62 16.42 -7.98
C GLU A 150 8.27 16.16 -7.28
N PRO A 151 7.92 14.89 -7.01
CA PRO A 151 6.73 14.58 -6.24
C PRO A 151 6.75 15.25 -4.85
N LYS A 152 5.71 16.02 -4.53
CA LYS A 152 5.59 16.68 -3.23
C LYS A 152 5.51 15.63 -2.11
N ARG A 153 6.35 15.76 -1.09
CA ARG A 153 6.40 14.89 0.09
C ARG A 153 7.01 15.59 1.30
N GLY A 154 6.78 15.03 2.49
CA GLY A 154 7.41 15.47 3.74
C GLY A 154 7.27 16.98 3.94
N ALA A 155 8.42 17.70 3.95
CA ALA A 155 8.52 19.13 4.20
C ALA A 155 7.59 19.99 3.31
N ALA A 156 7.27 19.55 2.09
CA ALA A 156 6.39 20.28 1.18
C ALA A 156 4.96 20.49 1.72
N PHE A 157 4.56 19.71 2.73
CA PHE A 157 3.24 19.78 3.35
C PHE A 157 3.26 20.34 4.77
N GLN A 158 4.43 20.67 5.33
CA GLN A 158 4.55 21.03 6.74
C GLN A 158 4.84 22.52 6.92
N LYS A 159 4.28 23.13 7.95
CA LYS A 159 4.63 24.50 8.38
C LYS A 159 6.15 24.68 8.50
N PRO A 160 6.69 25.88 8.17
CA PRO A 160 8.13 26.16 8.23
C PRO A 160 8.79 25.84 9.57
N MET A 161 8.07 26.01 10.68
CA MET A 161 8.56 25.69 12.03
C MET A 161 8.86 24.19 12.19
N ALA A 162 7.96 23.31 11.74
CA ALA A 162 8.16 21.86 11.80
C ALA A 162 9.38 21.43 10.98
N VAL A 163 9.58 22.05 9.81
CA VAL A 163 10.75 21.82 8.95
C VAL A 163 12.03 22.27 9.66
N LYS A 164 12.04 23.50 10.22
CA LYS A 164 13.17 24.06 10.96
C LYS A 164 13.59 23.20 12.16
N LEU A 165 12.63 22.59 12.85
CA LEU A 165 12.86 21.73 14.02
C LEU A 165 13.16 20.27 13.66
N GLY A 166 13.13 19.89 12.38
CA GLY A 166 13.37 18.50 11.95
C GLY A 166 12.20 17.54 12.13
N VAL A 167 11.02 18.05 12.50
CA VAL A 167 9.81 17.26 12.80
C VAL A 167 8.85 17.30 11.60
N PHE A 168 9.30 16.82 10.45
CA PHE A 168 8.55 16.88 9.19
C PHE A 168 8.55 15.57 8.39
N ARG A 169 9.19 14.52 8.93
CA ARG A 169 9.27 13.19 8.30
C ARG A 169 8.40 12.22 9.10
N PRO A 170 7.85 11.16 8.48
CA PRO A 170 7.07 10.16 9.20
C PRO A 170 7.77 9.64 10.47
N VAL A 171 9.05 9.29 10.37
CA VAL A 171 9.85 8.80 11.51
C VAL A 171 9.99 9.79 12.67
N THR A 172 9.86 11.10 12.42
CA THR A 172 9.90 12.13 13.49
C THR A 172 8.51 12.59 13.92
N VAL A 173 7.47 12.29 13.15
CA VAL A 173 6.08 12.71 13.40
C VAL A 173 5.26 11.62 14.11
N TYR A 174 5.34 10.36 13.66
CA TYR A 174 4.60 9.24 14.27
C TYR A 174 4.90 8.98 15.77
N PRO A 175 6.08 9.32 16.33
CA PRO A 175 6.29 9.28 17.78
C PRO A 175 5.31 10.12 18.60
N PHE A 176 4.80 11.25 18.07
CA PHE A 176 3.81 12.07 18.76
C PHE A 176 2.49 11.32 18.95
N TYR A 177 2.05 10.60 17.90
CA TYR A 177 0.83 9.79 17.94
C TYR A 177 1.00 8.62 18.90
N GLU A 178 2.14 7.93 18.86
CA GLU A 178 2.46 6.82 19.76
C GLU A 178 2.43 7.24 21.24
N ALA A 179 3.08 8.36 21.57
CA ALA A 179 3.09 8.87 22.94
C ALA A 179 1.68 9.31 23.39
N ALA A 180 0.96 10.06 22.55
CA ALA A 180 -0.38 10.55 22.87
C ALA A 180 -1.40 9.42 23.02
N THR A 181 -1.44 8.49 22.06
CA THR A 181 -2.34 7.32 22.08
C THR A 181 -2.07 6.43 23.30
N SER A 182 -0.81 6.10 23.59
CA SER A 182 -0.45 5.26 24.73
C SER A 182 -0.87 5.90 26.06
N ALA A 183 -0.63 7.20 26.22
CA ALA A 183 -1.08 7.94 27.41
C ALA A 183 -2.61 7.97 27.52
N HIS A 184 -3.30 8.19 26.41
CA HIS A 184 -4.77 8.18 26.36
C HIS A 184 -5.36 6.80 26.72
N TRP A 185 -4.71 5.72 26.33
CA TRP A 185 -5.11 4.35 26.67
C TRP A 185 -4.65 3.90 28.07
N GLY A 186 -4.06 4.79 28.86
CA GLY A 186 -3.60 4.47 30.22
C GLY A 186 -2.39 3.53 30.27
N GLN A 187 -1.65 3.41 29.16
CA GLN A 187 -0.48 2.53 29.08
C GLN A 187 0.76 3.25 29.59
N THR A 188 1.56 2.54 30.38
CA THR A 188 2.94 2.92 30.63
C THR A 188 3.78 2.76 29.35
N PRO A 189 4.91 3.47 29.23
CA PRO A 189 5.82 3.26 28.08
C PRO A 189 6.27 1.81 27.90
N ARG A 190 6.37 1.04 28.99
CA ARG A 190 6.75 -0.38 28.95
C ARG A 190 5.65 -1.23 28.33
N GLU A 191 4.39 -0.99 28.68
CA GLU A 191 3.24 -1.71 28.12
C GLU A 191 3.04 -1.38 26.65
N ALA A 192 3.12 -0.10 26.27
CA ALA A 192 3.02 0.32 24.87
C ALA A 192 4.12 -0.31 24.00
N MET A 193 5.36 -0.39 24.52
CA MET A 193 6.47 -1.07 23.87
C MET A 193 6.23 -2.58 23.72
N ALA A 194 5.72 -3.23 24.77
CA ALA A 194 5.42 -4.66 24.76
C ALA A 194 4.32 -5.01 23.73
N GLU A 195 3.24 -4.22 23.67
CA GLU A 195 2.19 -4.37 22.65
C GLU A 195 2.78 -4.23 21.24
N SER A 196 3.62 -3.22 21.03
CA SER A 196 4.27 -2.95 19.75
C SER A 196 5.18 -4.10 19.32
N GLY A 197 5.97 -4.65 20.26
CA GLY A 197 6.85 -5.81 20.03
C GLY A 197 6.07 -7.07 19.67
N GLN A 198 5.00 -7.39 20.42
CA GLN A 198 4.14 -8.55 20.14
C GLN A 198 3.45 -8.43 18.78
N LEU A 199 2.91 -7.24 18.48
CA LEU A 199 2.27 -6.98 17.20
C LEU A 199 3.27 -7.17 16.06
N TRP A 200 4.45 -6.54 16.12
CA TRP A 200 5.45 -6.67 15.06
C TRP A 200 6.00 -8.09 14.95
N SER A 201 6.09 -8.85 16.04
CA SER A 201 6.49 -10.26 15.97
C SER A 201 5.48 -11.07 15.14
N THR A 202 4.18 -10.81 15.34
CA THR A 202 3.09 -11.41 14.55
C THR A 202 3.22 -11.09 13.06
N TYR A 203 3.45 -9.82 12.71
CA TYR A 203 3.70 -9.39 11.34
C TYR A 203 4.93 -10.09 10.73
N SER A 204 6.04 -10.17 11.47
CA SER A 204 7.27 -10.85 11.02
C SER A 204 7.05 -12.34 10.74
N ASN A 205 6.18 -13.00 11.52
CA ASN A 205 5.87 -14.40 11.35
C ASN A 205 5.14 -14.64 10.02
N VAL A 206 4.17 -13.80 9.68
CA VAL A 206 3.47 -13.86 8.39
C VAL A 206 4.42 -13.56 7.22
N ALA A 207 5.19 -12.48 7.31
CA ALA A 207 6.16 -12.13 6.27
C ALA A 207 7.17 -13.26 6.01
N SER A 208 7.61 -13.96 7.06
CA SER A 208 8.58 -15.07 6.91
C SER A 208 8.06 -16.21 6.02
N GLN A 209 6.74 -16.35 5.89
CA GLN A 209 6.07 -17.39 5.13
C GLN A 209 5.58 -16.89 3.76
N ASN A 210 5.34 -15.59 3.61
CA ASN A 210 4.89 -15.00 2.35
C ASN A 210 6.01 -15.06 1.30
N PRO A 211 5.82 -15.69 0.11
CA PRO A 211 6.85 -15.88 -0.91
C PRO A 211 7.44 -14.57 -1.48
N ASN A 212 6.69 -13.47 -1.46
CA ASN A 212 7.14 -12.18 -1.98
C ASN A 212 7.75 -11.25 -0.92
N ALA A 213 7.61 -11.56 0.39
CA ALA A 213 8.19 -10.73 1.43
C ALA A 213 9.70 -10.51 1.27
N TRP A 214 10.15 -9.28 1.52
CA TRP A 214 11.56 -8.88 1.42
C TRP A 214 12.41 -9.57 2.48
N LEU A 215 11.95 -9.54 3.75
CA LEU A 215 12.61 -10.16 4.89
C LEU A 215 11.94 -11.51 5.22
N LYS A 216 12.72 -12.59 5.14
CA LYS A 216 12.27 -13.98 5.34
C LYS A 216 12.55 -14.51 6.75
N ARG A 217 12.54 -13.63 7.76
CA ARG A 217 12.97 -13.97 9.12
C ARG A 217 11.86 -13.65 10.11
N ARG A 218 11.56 -14.63 10.96
CA ARG A 218 10.78 -14.43 12.19
C ARG A 218 11.61 -13.66 13.20
N VAL A 219 11.00 -12.68 13.85
CA VAL A 219 11.66 -11.86 14.86
C VAL A 219 10.83 -11.87 16.12
N THR A 220 11.47 -12.11 17.26
CA THR A 220 10.80 -12.11 18.56
C THR A 220 10.47 -10.68 19.01
N SER A 221 9.47 -10.55 19.88
CA SER A 221 9.10 -9.24 20.46
C SER A 221 10.28 -8.55 21.14
N GLU A 222 11.11 -9.31 21.86
CA GLU A 222 12.30 -8.79 22.56
C GLU A 222 13.35 -8.26 21.58
N GLU A 223 13.65 -8.98 20.51
CA GLU A 223 14.56 -8.51 19.46
C GLU A 223 14.04 -7.23 18.78
N ILE A 224 12.73 -7.13 18.57
CA ILE A 224 12.09 -5.95 17.97
C ILE A 224 12.23 -4.72 18.89
N THR A 225 12.00 -4.89 20.18
CA THR A 225 11.97 -3.77 21.15
C THR A 225 13.34 -3.39 21.68
N THR A 226 14.33 -4.27 21.60
CA THR A 226 15.67 -4.06 22.19
C THR A 226 16.61 -3.41 21.17
N PRO A 227 17.13 -2.19 21.44
CA PRO A 227 18.12 -1.58 20.58
C PRO A 227 19.40 -2.41 20.49
N SER A 228 19.92 -2.58 19.28
CA SER A 228 21.19 -3.25 19.01
C SER A 228 21.91 -2.60 17.82
N ALA A 229 23.09 -3.08 17.46
CA ALA A 229 23.80 -2.61 16.25
C ALA A 229 22.94 -2.79 14.98
N ASP A 230 22.23 -3.91 14.88
CA ASP A 230 21.37 -4.24 13.74
C ASP A 230 19.94 -3.71 13.87
N ASN A 231 19.52 -3.35 15.09
CA ASN A 231 18.21 -2.79 15.42
C ASN A 231 18.33 -1.46 16.19
N ARG A 232 19.09 -0.49 15.68
CA ARG A 232 19.30 0.80 16.34
C ARG A 232 17.98 1.56 16.57
N LEU A 233 17.97 2.45 17.56
CA LEU A 233 16.89 3.42 17.74
C LEU A 233 16.86 4.40 16.55
N ILE A 234 15.67 4.65 16.00
CA ILE A 234 15.48 5.63 14.91
C ILE A 234 14.98 6.96 15.47
N ALA A 235 13.90 6.89 16.23
CA ALA A 235 13.34 7.99 17.02
C ALA A 235 12.54 7.33 18.12
N TRP A 236 12.74 7.71 19.38
CA TRP A 236 12.01 7.09 20.47
C TRP A 236 10.49 7.19 20.23
N PRO A 237 9.72 6.09 20.35
CA PRO A 237 10.12 4.77 20.87
C PRO A 237 10.57 3.75 19.81
N TYR A 238 10.56 4.09 18.53
CA TYR A 238 10.77 3.15 17.44
C TYR A 238 12.24 2.80 17.19
N THR A 239 12.53 1.50 17.27
CA THR A 239 13.74 0.89 16.73
C THR A 239 13.60 0.69 15.21
N LYS A 240 14.70 0.35 14.53
CA LYS A 240 14.72 0.10 13.08
C LYS A 240 13.70 -0.97 12.65
N LEU A 241 13.51 -2.02 13.45
CA LEU A 241 12.56 -3.09 13.20
C LEU A 241 11.12 -2.70 13.53
N MET A 242 10.83 -1.47 13.95
CA MET A 242 9.47 -0.93 14.12
C MET A 242 9.09 0.09 13.03
N VAL A 243 9.95 0.28 12.04
CA VAL A 243 9.75 1.25 10.96
C VAL A 243 9.60 0.51 9.63
N ALA A 244 8.76 1.02 8.74
CA ALA A 244 8.65 0.55 7.36
C ALA A 244 10.03 0.40 6.68
N ASN A 245 10.21 -0.64 5.86
CA ASN A 245 11.45 -0.88 5.12
C ASN A 245 11.31 -0.45 3.65
N PRO A 246 11.73 0.77 3.28
CA PRO A 246 11.65 1.23 1.90
C PRO A 246 12.74 0.67 0.97
N THR A 247 13.73 -0.05 1.51
CA THR A 247 14.90 -0.48 0.73
C THR A 247 14.62 -1.82 0.06
N VAL A 248 13.70 -1.82 -0.90
CA VAL A 248 13.23 -3.01 -1.63
C VAL A 248 13.17 -2.74 -3.13
N ASN A 249 13.13 -3.81 -3.94
CA ASN A 249 12.66 -3.73 -5.31
C ASN A 249 11.42 -4.61 -5.44
N MET A 250 10.24 -4.01 -5.51
CA MET A 250 8.97 -4.71 -5.49
C MET A 250 7.95 -3.99 -6.36
N GLY A 251 7.02 -4.74 -6.94
CA GLY A 251 5.91 -4.19 -7.71
C GLY A 251 4.68 -5.06 -7.59
N ALA A 252 3.52 -4.45 -7.75
CA ALA A 252 2.23 -5.10 -7.70
C ALA A 252 1.28 -4.53 -8.76
N ALA A 253 0.36 -5.36 -9.24
CA ALA A 253 -0.72 -4.97 -10.12
C ALA A 253 -1.99 -5.75 -9.80
N VAL A 254 -3.14 -5.09 -9.90
CA VAL A 254 -4.46 -5.68 -9.75
C VAL A 254 -5.26 -5.40 -11.01
N LEU A 255 -5.83 -6.45 -11.61
CA LEU A 255 -6.77 -6.35 -12.71
C LEU A 255 -8.20 -6.45 -12.17
N ILE A 256 -9.03 -5.49 -12.56
CA ILE A 256 -10.46 -5.44 -12.24
C ILE A 256 -11.24 -5.43 -13.55
N THR A 257 -12.34 -6.17 -13.61
CA THR A 257 -13.25 -6.14 -14.77
C THR A 257 -14.69 -5.99 -14.33
N SER A 258 -15.59 -5.73 -15.27
CA SER A 258 -16.99 -6.08 -15.05
C SER A 258 -17.15 -7.60 -14.97
N LEU A 259 -18.15 -8.08 -14.23
CA LEU A 259 -18.48 -9.51 -14.15
C LEU A 259 -18.79 -10.10 -15.52
N ALA A 260 -19.53 -9.36 -16.36
CA ALA A 260 -19.81 -9.76 -17.74
C ALA A 260 -18.52 -9.97 -18.55
N LYS A 261 -17.54 -9.07 -18.38
CA LYS A 261 -16.25 -9.16 -19.07
C LYS A 261 -15.40 -10.32 -18.54
N ALA A 262 -15.42 -10.58 -17.24
CA ALA A 262 -14.73 -11.73 -16.64
C ALA A 262 -15.27 -13.05 -17.20
N ARG A 263 -16.60 -13.21 -17.22
CA ARG A 263 -17.29 -14.39 -17.76
C ARG A 263 -17.01 -14.57 -19.26
N ALA A 264 -17.09 -13.48 -20.04
CA ALA A 264 -16.78 -13.51 -21.47
C ALA A 264 -15.31 -13.87 -21.77
N ALA A 265 -14.39 -13.55 -20.83
CA ALA A 265 -12.98 -13.92 -20.92
C ALA A 265 -12.70 -15.37 -20.46
N GLY A 266 -13.72 -16.11 -20.00
CA GLY A 266 -13.58 -17.50 -19.54
C GLY A 266 -12.92 -17.64 -18.17
N ILE A 267 -12.92 -16.57 -17.35
CA ILE A 267 -12.34 -16.60 -16.00
C ILE A 267 -13.26 -17.43 -15.10
N ALA A 268 -12.69 -18.37 -14.36
CA ALA A 268 -13.43 -19.27 -13.49
C ALA A 268 -14.08 -18.51 -12.32
N GLU A 269 -15.32 -18.86 -11.97
CA GLU A 269 -16.13 -18.14 -10.99
C GLU A 269 -15.49 -18.15 -9.59
N ASP A 270 -14.78 -19.23 -9.23
CA ASP A 270 -14.06 -19.39 -7.96
C ASP A 270 -12.80 -18.50 -7.85
N ARG A 271 -12.43 -17.81 -8.93
CA ARG A 271 -11.33 -16.81 -8.96
C ARG A 271 -11.83 -15.37 -8.90
N LEU A 272 -13.14 -15.15 -9.00
CA LEU A 272 -13.71 -13.80 -9.03
C LEU A 272 -13.86 -13.27 -7.60
N ILE A 273 -13.17 -12.17 -7.31
CA ILE A 273 -13.30 -11.49 -6.01
C ILE A 273 -14.14 -10.22 -6.18
N TYR A 274 -15.35 -10.25 -5.62
CA TYR A 274 -16.30 -9.14 -5.73
C TYR A 274 -15.86 -7.95 -4.87
N VAL A 275 -15.90 -6.75 -5.45
CA VAL A 275 -15.67 -5.52 -4.71
C VAL A 275 -16.99 -5.08 -4.07
N TRP A 276 -17.16 -5.42 -2.80
CA TRP A 276 -18.40 -5.15 -2.05
C TRP A 276 -18.57 -3.68 -1.65
N GLY A 277 -17.48 -2.97 -1.42
CA GLY A 277 -17.55 -1.59 -0.97
C GLY A 277 -16.20 -1.08 -0.46
N GLY A 278 -16.22 0.16 0.03
CA GLY A 278 -15.07 0.82 0.60
C GLY A 278 -15.44 2.25 0.98
N ALA A 279 -14.58 2.88 1.79
CA ALA A 279 -14.73 4.26 2.20
C ALA A 279 -13.41 5.01 2.01
N SER A 280 -13.50 6.31 1.78
CA SER A 280 -12.36 7.21 1.70
C SER A 280 -12.67 8.45 2.53
N ALA A 281 -11.68 8.89 3.29
CA ALA A 281 -11.70 10.14 4.02
C ALA A 281 -10.29 10.70 4.06
N GLU A 282 -10.17 12.02 4.12
CA GLU A 282 -8.88 12.72 4.07
C GLU A 282 -8.74 13.70 5.23
N GLU A 283 -7.49 13.89 5.66
CA GLU A 283 -7.11 14.97 6.57
C GLU A 283 -6.15 15.92 5.89
N GLN A 284 -6.02 17.12 6.46
CA GLN A 284 -4.96 18.03 6.08
C GLN A 284 -3.60 17.37 6.28
N ARG A 285 -2.71 17.53 5.28
CA ARG A 285 -1.39 16.87 5.27
C ARG A 285 -0.40 17.44 6.31
N ASP A 286 -0.68 18.62 6.85
CA ASP A 286 0.10 19.19 7.96
C ASP A 286 -0.45 18.69 9.30
N TYR A 287 0.38 17.95 10.04
CA TYR A 287 -0.03 17.37 11.32
C TYR A 287 -0.26 18.42 12.42
N LEU A 288 0.26 19.65 12.26
CA LEU A 288 0.07 20.76 13.20
C LEU A 288 -1.28 21.47 13.02
N ILE A 289 -2.11 21.05 12.08
CA ILE A 289 -3.49 21.52 11.92
C ILE A 289 -4.46 20.69 12.76
N ARG A 290 -4.04 19.48 13.18
CA ARG A 290 -4.86 18.59 14.00
C ARG A 290 -5.16 19.23 15.36
N ASP A 291 -6.34 18.93 15.85
CA ASP A 291 -6.78 19.26 17.21
C ASP A 291 -6.19 18.30 18.25
N GLN A 292 -5.88 17.05 17.86
CA GLN A 292 -5.30 16.02 18.73
C GLN A 292 -4.46 14.96 17.99
N PHE A 293 -3.75 14.12 18.76
CA PHE A 293 -2.88 13.03 18.29
C PHE A 293 -3.24 11.64 18.84
N ILE A 294 -4.36 11.51 19.56
CA ILE A 294 -4.84 10.28 20.19
C ILE A 294 -5.71 9.41 19.25
N GLN A 295 -6.15 9.95 18.11
CA GLN A 295 -6.92 9.25 17.07
C GLN A 295 -6.81 9.97 15.73
N SER A 296 -7.22 9.28 14.65
CA SER A 296 -7.38 9.86 13.33
C SER A 296 -8.85 9.87 12.93
N HIS A 297 -9.44 11.07 12.75
CA HIS A 297 -10.85 11.19 12.37
C HIS A 297 -11.16 10.52 11.03
N PRO A 298 -10.35 10.70 9.96
CA PRO A 298 -10.57 9.98 8.71
C PRO A 298 -10.40 8.48 8.85
N GLN A 299 -9.42 8.01 9.62
CA GLN A 299 -9.25 6.57 9.88
C GLN A 299 -10.49 6.01 10.57
N ASN A 300 -11.01 6.68 11.60
CA ASN A 300 -12.21 6.22 12.29
C ASN A 300 -13.42 6.19 11.35
N ALA A 301 -13.64 7.26 10.59
CA ALA A 301 -14.76 7.33 9.65
C ALA A 301 -14.73 6.20 8.60
N VAL A 302 -13.56 5.88 8.03
CA VAL A 302 -13.49 4.78 7.04
C VAL A 302 -13.63 3.41 7.67
N LEU A 303 -13.09 3.21 8.88
CA LEU A 303 -13.19 1.93 9.58
C LEU A 303 -14.62 1.69 10.08
N GLU A 304 -15.29 2.70 10.62
CA GLU A 304 -16.70 2.65 11.03
C GLU A 304 -17.61 2.33 9.82
N ALA A 305 -17.41 3.00 8.68
CA ALA A 305 -18.14 2.70 7.47
C ALA A 305 -17.92 1.25 6.98
N VAL A 306 -16.71 0.71 7.12
CA VAL A 306 -16.39 -0.69 6.78
C VAL A 306 -17.03 -1.67 7.77
N MET A 307 -17.10 -1.32 9.06
CA MET A 307 -17.81 -2.13 10.06
C MET A 307 -19.31 -2.20 9.76
N ASP A 308 -19.93 -1.10 9.34
CA ASP A 308 -21.34 -1.07 8.93
C ASP A 308 -21.62 -2.03 7.76
N LEU A 309 -20.68 -2.17 6.81
CA LEU A 309 -20.81 -3.10 5.68
C LEU A 309 -20.85 -4.57 6.12
N VAL A 310 -20.25 -4.91 7.27
CA VAL A 310 -20.21 -6.28 7.81
C VAL A 310 -21.13 -6.48 9.02
N GLY A 311 -22.07 -5.55 9.26
CA GLY A 311 -23.05 -5.66 10.33
C GLY A 311 -22.47 -5.37 11.73
N GLY A 312 -21.36 -4.65 11.82
CA GLY A 312 -20.77 -4.19 13.07
C GLY A 312 -19.92 -5.22 13.82
N ASP A 313 -19.66 -6.41 13.24
CA ASP A 313 -18.79 -7.42 13.83
C ASP A 313 -17.46 -7.54 13.09
N GLY A 314 -16.37 -7.11 13.72
CA GLY A 314 -15.02 -7.18 13.16
C GLY A 314 -14.50 -8.62 12.99
N LYS A 315 -15.18 -9.62 13.57
CA LYS A 315 -14.88 -11.04 13.35
C LYS A 315 -15.51 -11.61 12.08
N ALA A 316 -16.32 -10.82 11.37
CA ALA A 316 -16.83 -11.18 10.05
C ALA A 316 -15.75 -11.19 8.97
N PHE A 317 -14.57 -10.61 9.24
CA PHE A 317 -13.44 -10.63 8.31
C PHE A 317 -12.61 -11.91 8.49
N ASP A 318 -12.62 -12.77 7.47
CA ASP A 318 -11.75 -13.96 7.41
C ASP A 318 -10.27 -13.59 7.22
N ALA A 319 -10.01 -12.44 6.61
CA ALA A 319 -8.67 -11.95 6.28
C ALA A 319 -8.60 -10.43 6.43
N ILE A 320 -7.52 -9.94 7.04
CA ILE A 320 -7.31 -8.52 7.32
C ILE A 320 -5.88 -8.13 6.94
N GLU A 321 -5.72 -6.96 6.32
CA GLU A 321 -4.43 -6.29 6.14
C GLU A 321 -4.49 -4.86 6.69
N LEU A 322 -3.96 -4.65 7.90
CA LEU A 322 -3.85 -3.32 8.48
C LEU A 322 -2.51 -2.67 8.10
N TYR A 323 -2.60 -1.47 7.54
CA TYR A 323 -1.44 -0.66 7.18
C TYR A 323 -0.53 -0.41 8.39
N SER A 324 0.78 -0.62 8.22
CA SER A 324 1.71 -0.91 9.31
C SER A 324 3.06 -0.18 9.18
N CYS A 325 3.07 1.09 8.76
CA CYS A 325 4.34 1.83 8.65
C CYS A 325 5.02 2.09 10.00
N PHE A 326 4.23 2.20 11.08
CA PHE A 326 4.65 2.31 12.48
C PHE A 326 3.60 1.64 13.40
N PRO A 327 4.00 1.15 14.59
CA PRO A 327 3.10 0.49 15.54
C PRO A 327 1.81 1.20 15.91
N CYS A 328 1.84 2.50 16.13
CA CYS A 328 0.61 3.24 16.49
C CYS A 328 -0.53 3.07 15.48
N VAL A 329 -0.25 2.91 14.18
CA VAL A 329 -1.27 2.88 13.12
C VAL A 329 -2.20 1.67 13.23
N PRO A 330 -1.70 0.41 13.19
CA PRO A 330 -2.57 -0.74 13.37
C PRO A 330 -3.10 -0.85 14.81
N LYS A 331 -2.42 -0.29 15.82
CA LYS A 331 -2.95 -0.23 17.19
C LYS A 331 -4.21 0.63 17.31
N MET A 332 -4.24 1.79 16.65
CA MET A 332 -5.44 2.63 16.54
C MET A 332 -6.53 1.90 15.77
N ALA A 333 -6.22 1.38 14.57
CA ALA A 333 -7.20 0.71 13.72
C ALA A 333 -7.87 -0.50 14.41
N ARG A 334 -7.11 -1.35 15.10
CA ARG A 334 -7.66 -2.50 15.84
C ARG A 334 -8.63 -2.09 16.94
N ARG A 335 -8.36 -0.97 17.63
CA ARG A 335 -9.25 -0.46 18.68
C ARG A 335 -10.55 0.07 18.09
N THR A 336 -10.49 0.80 16.98
CA THR A 336 -11.69 1.26 16.26
C THR A 336 -12.53 0.10 15.73
N LEU A 337 -11.89 -0.93 15.18
CA LEU A 337 -12.55 -2.13 14.66
C LEU A 337 -12.96 -3.14 15.75
N GLY A 338 -12.63 -2.90 17.02
CA GLY A 338 -12.91 -3.84 18.12
C GLY A 338 -12.19 -5.19 18.01
N LEU A 339 -11.04 -5.24 17.33
CA LEU A 339 -10.30 -6.49 17.07
C LEU A 339 -9.49 -6.94 18.29
N GLY A 340 -9.77 -8.16 18.75
CA GLY A 340 -9.05 -8.82 19.84
C GLY A 340 -7.60 -9.21 19.48
N ALA A 341 -6.88 -9.76 20.46
CA ALA A 341 -5.51 -10.28 20.30
C ALA A 341 -5.45 -11.57 19.45
N ASP A 342 -6.58 -12.28 19.34
CA ASP A 342 -6.80 -13.48 18.54
C ASP A 342 -6.94 -13.21 17.04
N VAL A 343 -7.21 -11.96 16.65
CA VAL A 343 -7.39 -11.57 15.26
C VAL A 343 -6.05 -11.33 14.59
N GLN A 344 -5.80 -12.06 13.50
CA GLN A 344 -4.62 -11.90 12.66
C GLN A 344 -4.69 -10.55 11.89
N PRO A 345 -3.80 -9.57 12.16
CA PRO A 345 -3.95 -8.20 11.65
C PRO A 345 -3.37 -7.99 10.23
N THR A 346 -2.80 -9.05 9.65
CA THR A 346 -2.09 -8.99 8.37
C THR A 346 -2.09 -10.33 7.67
N VAL A 347 -2.24 -10.29 6.35
CA VAL A 347 -2.01 -11.41 5.43
C VAL A 347 -0.68 -11.27 4.68
N THR A 348 -0.12 -10.05 4.59
CA THR A 348 1.14 -9.81 3.86
C THR A 348 2.38 -9.94 4.75
N GLY A 349 2.25 -9.59 6.03
CA GLY A 349 3.36 -9.44 6.98
C GLY A 349 3.88 -8.01 7.14
N GLY A 350 3.22 -7.03 6.52
CA GLY A 350 3.35 -5.60 6.77
C GLY A 350 4.68 -4.94 6.41
N LEU A 351 4.68 -3.61 6.51
CA LEU A 351 5.62 -2.74 5.79
C LEU A 351 7.08 -2.86 6.27
N THR A 352 7.32 -3.30 7.50
CA THR A 352 8.69 -3.56 7.98
C THR A 352 9.27 -4.83 7.35
N PHE A 353 8.49 -5.91 7.28
CA PHE A 353 9.00 -7.26 6.99
C PHE A 353 8.68 -7.74 5.57
N PHE A 354 7.44 -7.57 5.12
CA PHE A 354 7.09 -7.75 3.71
C PHE A 354 7.92 -6.81 2.82
N GLY A 355 8.25 -5.64 3.34
CA GLY A 355 8.86 -4.55 2.58
C GLY A 355 7.80 -3.50 2.27
N ALA A 356 8.24 -2.25 2.17
CA ALA A 356 7.36 -1.13 1.88
C ALA A 356 7.88 -0.46 0.62
N PRO A 357 7.38 -0.76 -0.59
CA PRO A 357 7.72 -0.03 -1.81
C PRO A 357 7.13 1.40 -1.77
N LEU A 358 7.56 2.18 -0.78
CA LEU A 358 7.21 3.55 -0.49
C LEU A 358 5.70 3.77 -0.33
N ASN A 359 5.00 4.08 -1.41
CA ASN A 359 3.55 4.33 -1.44
C ASN A 359 2.76 3.33 -2.31
N THR A 360 3.45 2.30 -2.84
CA THR A 360 2.89 1.21 -3.67
C THR A 360 2.26 0.11 -2.85
#